data_AF-A0AAW1MLA3-F1
#
_entry.id   AF-A0AAW1MLA3-F1
#
_cell.length_a   1.000
_cell.length_b   1.000
_cell.length_c   1.000
_cell.angle_alpha   90.00
_cell.angle_beta   90.00
_cell.angle_gamma   90.00
#
_symmetry.space_group_name_H-M   'P 1'
#
loop_
_entity.id
_entity.type
_entity.pdbx_description
1 polymer ?
#
loop_
_entity_poly.entity_id
_entity_poly.type
_entity_poly.pdbx_seq_one_letter_code
_entity_poly.pdbx_strand_id
1 'polypeptide(L)'
;MSKRIIVSKSNAGVSVRGESFDRNTLGSQKSLLKRGKKLLLEPSVIESGMIVKPDKITSITNLLKKHYREDWQSNDALSFFKNAFKDNSVVENSTTESRQTENEDVAKKFCFAETLDFDI
;
A
#
# COMPACT_ATOMS: atom_id res chain seq x y z
N MET A 1 -11.71 -6.87 19.57
CA MET A 1 -11.84 -5.66 20.42
C MET A 1 -11.03 -4.53 19.79
N SER A 2 -11.69 -3.54 19.18
CA SER A 2 -11.03 -2.50 18.37
C SER A 2 -10.69 -1.27 19.23
N LYS A 3 -9.47 -0.74 19.09
CA LYS A 3 -9.04 0.49 19.76
C LYS A 3 -9.47 1.69 18.91
N ARG A 4 -10.34 2.56 19.45
CA ARG A 4 -10.82 3.75 18.76
C ARG A 4 -9.91 4.95 19.04
N ILE A 5 -9.42 5.57 17.98
CA ILE A 5 -8.67 6.84 18.02
C ILE A 5 -9.57 7.94 17.47
N ILE A 6 -9.64 9.06 18.19
CA ILE A 6 -10.42 10.24 17.85
C ILE A 6 -9.44 11.38 17.63
N VAL A 7 -9.45 11.92 16.42
CA VAL A 7 -8.63 13.06 16.01
C VAL A 7 -9.55 14.24 15.80
N SER A 8 -9.26 15.38 16.44
CA SER A 8 -10.05 16.60 16.32
C SER A 8 -9.14 17.80 16.08
N LYS A 9 -9.48 18.63 15.09
CA LYS A 9 -8.78 19.87 14.78
C LYS A 9 -9.36 21.00 15.62
N SER A 10 -8.49 21.82 16.20
CA SER A 10 -8.84 23.06 16.89
C SER A 10 -7.95 24.20 16.38
N ASN A 11 -8.29 25.45 16.72
CA ASN A 11 -7.46 26.61 16.38
C ASN A 11 -6.05 26.54 17.00
N ALA A 12 -5.88 25.77 18.09
CA ALA A 12 -4.62 25.61 18.81
C ALA A 12 -3.81 24.37 18.38
N GLY A 13 -4.26 23.62 17.38
CA GLY A 13 -3.63 22.40 16.87
C GLY A 13 -4.55 21.17 16.89
N VAL A 14 -3.96 19.98 16.73
CA VAL A 14 -4.68 18.70 16.66
C VAL A 14 -4.69 18.00 18.01
N SER A 15 -5.87 17.62 18.48
CA SER A 15 -6.05 16.79 19.66
C SER A 15 -6.28 15.34 19.26
N VAL A 16 -5.47 14.45 19.83
CA VAL A 16 -5.55 13.00 19.62
C VAL A 16 -5.94 12.34 20.94
N ARG A 17 -7.14 11.74 20.95
CA ARG A 17 -7.71 11.04 22.10
C ARG A 17 -8.00 9.59 21.75
N GLY A 18 -7.92 8.72 22.74
CA GLY A 18 -8.30 7.33 22.65
C GLY A 18 -9.42 7.03 23.63
N GLU A 19 -10.20 6.01 23.33
CA GLU A 19 -11.18 5.47 24.27
C GLU A 19 -10.51 4.48 25.22
N SER A 20 -10.78 4.61 26.52
CA SER A 20 -10.30 3.63 27.50
C SER A 20 -11.04 2.31 27.31
N PHE A 21 -10.30 1.21 27.30
CA PHE A 21 -10.86 -0.11 27.03
C PHE A 21 -11.56 -0.76 28.25
N ASP A 22 -11.63 -0.03 29.36
CA ASP A 22 -12.22 -0.55 30.59
C ASP A 22 -13.74 -0.55 30.50
N ARG A 23 -14.39 -1.66 30.90
CA ARG A 23 -15.84 -1.87 30.76
C ARG A 23 -16.68 -0.78 31.44
N ASN A 24 -16.13 -0.18 32.50
CA ASN A 24 -16.78 0.87 33.28
C ASN A 24 -16.51 2.30 32.77
N THR A 25 -15.68 2.47 31.74
CA THR A 25 -15.27 3.79 31.21
C THR A 25 -15.52 3.96 29.72
N LEU A 26 -16.36 3.10 29.14
CA LEU A 26 -16.86 3.25 27.77
C LEU A 26 -17.46 4.65 27.59
N GLY A 27 -17.03 5.38 26.56
CA GLY A 27 -17.38 6.78 26.34
C GLY A 27 -16.42 7.83 26.94
N SER A 28 -15.49 7.46 27.83
CA SER A 28 -14.47 8.38 28.36
C SER A 28 -13.27 8.48 27.43
N GLN A 29 -13.11 9.66 26.80
CA GLN A 29 -11.97 9.97 25.96
C GLN A 29 -10.77 10.42 26.79
N LYS A 30 -9.59 9.80 26.60
CA LYS A 30 -8.33 10.20 27.25
C LYS A 30 -7.31 10.63 26.22
N SER A 31 -6.47 11.61 26.56
CA SER A 31 -5.35 12.02 25.70
C SER A 31 -4.40 10.84 25.48
N LEU A 32 -4.03 10.58 24.22
CA LEU A 32 -2.97 9.62 23.89
C LEU A 32 -1.57 10.25 23.96
N LEU A 33 -1.51 11.58 23.99
CA LEU A 33 -0.25 12.32 24.09
C LEU A 33 0.24 12.35 25.54
N LYS A 34 1.58 12.33 25.70
CA LYS A 34 2.22 12.60 26.99
C LYS A 34 1.78 13.97 27.51
N ARG A 35 1.61 14.10 28.83
CA ARG A 35 1.20 15.35 29.49
C ARG A 35 2.07 16.53 29.01
N GLY A 36 1.42 17.61 28.59
CA GLY A 36 2.07 18.82 28.10
C GLY A 36 2.59 18.76 26.65
N LYS A 37 2.45 17.62 25.95
CA LYS A 37 2.80 17.51 24.53
C LYS A 37 1.58 17.78 23.65
N LYS A 38 1.81 18.51 22.56
CA LYS A 38 0.82 18.77 21.51
C LYS A 38 1.29 18.12 20.22
N LEU A 39 0.35 17.64 19.42
CA LEU A 39 0.64 17.13 18.08
C LEU A 39 0.29 18.23 17.07
N LEU A 40 1.31 18.73 16.38
CA LEU A 40 1.15 19.58 15.21
C LEU A 40 1.20 18.65 13.99
N LEU A 41 0.05 18.48 13.35
CA LEU A 41 -0.09 17.77 12.09
C LEU A 41 -0.36 18.82 11.03
N GLU A 42 0.51 18.89 10.02
CA GLU A 42 0.25 19.58 8.77
C GLU A 42 -0.16 18.49 7.78
N PRO A 43 -1.46 18.33 7.47
CA PRO A 43 -1.89 17.36 6.49
C PRO A 43 -1.30 17.78 5.14
N SER A 44 -0.43 16.96 4.57
CA SER A 44 -0.04 17.13 3.17
C SER A 44 -1.27 16.88 2.30
N VAL A 45 -1.55 17.79 1.38
CA VAL A 45 -2.58 17.55 0.35
C VAL A 45 -2.10 16.37 -0.48
N ILE A 46 -2.86 15.27 -0.45
CA ILE A 46 -2.61 14.14 -1.33
C ILE A 46 -3.17 14.55 -2.69
N GLU A 47 -2.30 14.66 -3.69
CA GLU A 47 -2.72 14.94 -5.06
C GLU A 47 -3.61 13.83 -5.57
N SER A 48 -4.78 14.22 -6.09
CA SER A 48 -5.69 13.29 -6.75
C SER A 48 -5.06 12.84 -8.07
N GLY A 49 -5.03 11.53 -8.31
CA GLY A 49 -4.43 10.97 -9.54
C GLY A 49 -2.97 10.50 -9.37
N MET A 50 -2.52 10.25 -8.14
CA MET A 50 -1.18 9.69 -7.90
C MET A 50 -0.99 8.38 -8.69
N ILE A 51 0.06 8.34 -9.52
CA ILE A 51 0.41 7.17 -10.32
C ILE A 51 0.71 5.99 -9.38
N VAL A 52 -0.03 4.91 -9.56
CA VAL A 52 0.13 3.68 -8.80
C VAL A 52 1.34 2.96 -9.35
N LYS A 53 2.28 2.59 -8.47
CA LYS A 53 3.46 1.82 -8.87
C LYS A 53 3.06 0.50 -9.58
N PRO A 54 3.77 0.09 -10.63
CA PRO A 54 3.44 -1.13 -11.38
C PRO A 54 3.43 -2.38 -10.50
N ASP A 55 4.37 -2.48 -9.54
CA ASP A 55 4.42 -3.59 -8.57
C ASP A 55 3.12 -3.74 -7.77
N LYS A 56 2.49 -2.60 -7.45
CA LYS A 56 1.25 -2.58 -6.68
C LYS A 56 0.07 -3.02 -7.54
N ILE A 57 0.03 -2.64 -8.82
CA ILE A 57 -0.97 -3.09 -9.79
C ILE A 57 -0.90 -4.61 -9.93
N THR A 58 0.30 -5.18 -10.09
CA THR A 58 0.52 -6.63 -10.18
C THR A 58 0.06 -7.34 -8.90
N SER A 59 0.45 -6.83 -7.73
CA SER A 59 -0.02 -7.39 -6.44
C SER A 59 -1.54 -7.37 -6.29
N ILE A 60 -2.18 -6.26 -6.63
CA ILE A 60 -3.65 -6.14 -6.55
C ILE A 60 -4.30 -7.09 -7.56
N THR A 61 -3.78 -7.19 -8.77
CA THR A 61 -4.28 -8.13 -9.79
C THR A 61 -4.21 -9.57 -9.31
N ASN A 62 -3.09 -9.97 -8.70
CA ASN A 62 -2.93 -11.31 -8.11
C ASN A 62 -3.92 -11.55 -6.96
N LEU A 63 -4.15 -10.54 -6.13
CA LEU A 63 -5.13 -10.60 -5.05
C LEU A 63 -6.55 -10.79 -5.62
N LEU A 64 -6.93 -10.01 -6.63
CA LEU A 64 -8.24 -10.10 -7.28
C LEU A 64 -8.44 -11.47 -7.94
N LYS A 65 -7.43 -11.97 -8.66
CA LYS A 65 -7.46 -13.32 -9.24
C LYS A 65 -7.63 -14.42 -8.19
N LYS A 66 -6.94 -14.29 -7.05
CA LYS A 66 -7.05 -15.28 -5.95
C LYS A 66 -8.46 -15.36 -5.37
N HIS A 67 -9.12 -14.22 -5.18
CA HIS A 67 -10.45 -14.16 -4.55
C HIS A 67 -11.61 -14.34 -5.53
N TYR A 68 -11.48 -13.87 -6.77
CA TYR A 68 -12.57 -13.80 -7.75
C TYR A 68 -12.31 -14.58 -9.04
N ARG A 69 -11.25 -15.41 -9.06
CA ARG A 69 -10.78 -16.19 -10.23
C ARG A 69 -10.29 -15.30 -11.38
N GLU A 70 -9.97 -15.91 -12.51
CA GLU A 70 -9.48 -15.23 -13.72
C GLU A 70 -10.48 -14.15 -14.20
N ASP A 71 -11.78 -14.44 -14.08
CA ASP A 71 -12.88 -13.62 -14.61
C ASP A 71 -13.30 -12.45 -13.71
N TRP A 72 -12.45 -12.02 -12.78
CA TRP A 72 -12.75 -10.90 -11.87
C TRP A 72 -13.13 -9.61 -12.61
N GLN A 73 -12.67 -9.45 -13.86
CA GLN A 73 -13.01 -8.31 -14.73
C GLN A 73 -14.46 -8.30 -15.20
N SER A 74 -15.19 -9.41 -15.09
CA SER A 74 -16.63 -9.46 -15.41
C SER A 74 -17.48 -8.90 -14.26
N ASN A 75 -16.95 -8.86 -13.04
CA ASN A 75 -17.69 -8.43 -11.87
C ASN A 75 -17.83 -6.89 -11.83
N ASP A 76 -19.06 -6.40 -11.78
CA ASP A 76 -19.37 -4.95 -11.72
C ASP A 76 -18.96 -4.32 -10.38
N ALA A 77 -18.96 -5.10 -9.30
CA ALA A 77 -18.50 -4.64 -7.98
C ALA A 77 -17.02 -4.26 -7.97
N LEU A 78 -16.23 -4.73 -8.95
CA LEU A 78 -14.81 -4.46 -9.09
C LEU A 78 -14.50 -3.38 -10.15
N SER A 79 -15.51 -2.67 -10.65
CA SER A 79 -15.37 -1.57 -11.64
C SER A 79 -14.35 -0.51 -11.22
N PHE A 80 -14.24 -0.21 -9.93
CA PHE A 80 -13.22 0.71 -9.40
C PHE A 80 -11.80 0.33 -9.82
N PHE A 81 -11.43 -0.95 -9.67
CA PHE A 81 -10.08 -1.42 -10.01
C PHE A 81 -9.83 -1.39 -11.51
N LYS A 82 -10.86 -1.65 -12.33
CA LYS A 82 -10.77 -1.55 -13.80
C LYS A 82 -10.44 -0.13 -14.23
N ASN A 83 -11.11 0.85 -13.63
CA ASN A 83 -10.89 2.26 -13.95
C ASN A 83 -9.53 2.73 -13.43
N ALA A 84 -9.18 2.37 -12.19
CA ALA A 84 -7.89 2.71 -11.61
C ALA A 84 -6.70 2.18 -12.41
N PHE A 85 -6.80 1.00 -13.02
CA PHE A 85 -5.74 0.46 -13.88
C PHE A 85 -5.70 1.12 -15.27
N LYS A 86 -6.86 1.45 -15.85
CA LYS A 86 -6.93 2.19 -17.13
C LYS A 86 -6.27 3.56 -17.02
N ASP A 87 -6.59 4.30 -15.97
CA ASP A 87 -6.10 5.67 -15.77
C ASP A 87 -4.57 5.70 -15.57
N ASN A 88 -3.99 4.64 -15.00
CA ASN A 88 -2.53 4.52 -14.85
C ASN A 88 -1.80 4.22 -16.17
N SER A 89 -2.42 3.50 -17.11
CA SER A 89 -1.79 3.10 -18.38
C SER A 89 -1.54 4.27 -19.34
N VAL A 90 -2.22 5.41 -19.16
CA VAL A 90 -2.12 6.57 -20.06
C VAL A 90 -0.86 7.39 -19.81
N VAL A 91 -0.21 7.25 -18.64
CA VAL A 91 0.85 8.17 -18.18
C VAL A 91 2.27 7.66 -18.47
N GLU A 92 2.46 6.41 -18.91
CA GLU A 92 3.80 5.82 -19.07
C GLU A 92 4.57 6.20 -20.37
N ASN A 93 4.06 7.12 -21.21
CA ASN A 93 4.69 7.46 -22.50
C ASN A 93 5.47 8.79 -22.55
N SER A 94 6.03 9.31 -21.45
CA SER A 94 6.79 10.58 -21.52
C SER A 94 7.92 10.78 -20.51
N THR A 95 8.76 9.77 -20.25
CA THR A 95 10.09 10.05 -19.69
C THR A 95 11.14 9.10 -20.26
N THR A 96 11.57 9.39 -21.49
CA THR A 96 12.89 9.01 -21.99
C THR A 96 13.93 9.87 -21.28
N GLU A 97 14.82 9.26 -20.49
CA GLU A 97 16.24 9.66 -20.36
C GLU A 97 17.02 8.70 -19.43
N SER A 98 17.65 7.72 -20.07
CA SER A 98 19.07 7.33 -19.94
C SER A 98 19.78 7.38 -18.58
N ARG A 99 20.09 6.20 -18.01
CA ARG A 99 21.42 5.95 -17.40
C ARG A 99 21.82 4.46 -17.46
N GLN A 100 22.79 4.18 -18.33
CA GLN A 100 23.69 3.00 -18.36
C GLN A 100 24.44 2.88 -17.01
N THR A 101 25.01 1.78 -16.51
CA THR A 101 25.25 0.37 -16.90
C THR A 101 25.79 -0.33 -15.61
N GLU A 102 25.96 -1.66 -15.67
CA GLU A 102 26.76 -2.51 -14.76
C GLU A 102 26.04 -3.05 -13.52
N ASN A 103 25.69 -4.35 -13.57
CA ASN A 103 25.96 -5.38 -12.54
C ASN A 103 25.27 -6.71 -12.93
N GLU A 104 25.62 -7.27 -14.09
CA GLU A 104 25.42 -8.71 -14.34
C GLU A 104 26.71 -9.42 -13.95
N ASP A 105 26.84 -9.95 -12.71
CA ASP A 105 27.86 -10.99 -12.42
C ASP A 105 27.78 -11.73 -11.07
N VAL A 106 26.63 -11.78 -10.37
CA VAL A 106 26.56 -12.54 -9.09
C VAL A 106 25.60 -13.75 -9.12
N ALA A 107 24.79 -13.93 -10.15
CA ALA A 107 23.74 -14.96 -10.13
C ALA A 107 24.08 -16.31 -10.80
N LYS A 108 25.32 -16.54 -11.26
CA LYS A 108 25.70 -17.81 -11.94
C LYS A 108 26.58 -18.77 -11.13
N LYS A 109 26.72 -18.60 -9.81
CA LYS A 109 27.59 -19.48 -9.00
C LYS A 109 26.87 -20.46 -8.07
N PHE A 110 25.54 -20.62 -8.14
CA PHE A 110 24.85 -21.46 -7.14
C PHE A 110 23.81 -22.48 -7.62
N CYS A 111 23.69 -22.76 -8.92
CA CYS A 111 22.82 -23.86 -9.38
C CYS A 111 23.31 -24.43 -10.71
N PHE A 112 24.31 -25.34 -10.66
CA PHE A 112 24.42 -26.43 -11.64
C PHE A 112 25.40 -27.49 -11.12
N ALA A 113 24.86 -28.51 -10.46
CA ALA A 113 25.47 -29.84 -10.37
C ALA A 113 24.33 -30.80 -10.77
N GLU A 114 24.23 -31.09 -12.06
CA GLU A 114 24.82 -32.29 -12.69
C GLU A 114 23.80 -33.45 -12.65
N THR A 115 22.83 -33.40 -13.57
CA THR A 115 22.18 -34.60 -14.10
C THR A 115 23.02 -35.07 -15.28
N LEU A 116 23.80 -36.14 -15.07
CA LEU A 116 24.38 -36.94 -16.13
C LEU A 116 23.50 -38.18 -16.29
N ASP A 117 22.68 -38.17 -17.34
CA ASP A 117 22.12 -39.37 -17.93
C ASP A 117 23.23 -40.10 -18.70
N PHE A 118 23.36 -41.40 -18.49
CA PHE A 118 23.94 -42.32 -19.46
C PHE A 118 23.24 -43.68 -19.33
N ASP A 119 22.36 -43.98 -20.29
CA ASP A 119 21.90 -45.33 -20.59
C ASP A 119 23.04 -46.10 -21.31
N ILE A 120 23.33 -47.33 -20.83
CA ILE A 120 23.45 -48.63 -21.55
C ILE A 120 23.69 -49.72 -20.50
#